data_AF-A0A960V8Q3-F1
#
_entry.id   AF-A0A960V8Q3-F1
#
_cell.length_a   1.000
_cell.length_b   1.000
_cell.length_c   1.000
_cell.angle_alpha   90.00
_cell.angle_beta   90.00
_cell.angle_gamma   90.00
#
_symmetry.space_group_name_H-M   'P 1'
#
loop_
_entity.id
_entity.type
_entity.pdbx_description
1 polymer ?
#
loop_
_entity_poly.entity_id
_entity_poly.type
_entity_poly.pdbx_seq_one_letter_code
_entity_poly.pdbx_strand_id
1 'polypeptide(L)'
;VVVTDEFRSYRKLNENRIHLVVDHSKEFAKGFVHTNGIEGFWSLLKRGIVGSYHKVSVKYLQHYVDEFTFRYSNRKNEAIFDTILKNCVIG
;
A
#
# COMPACT_ATOMS: atom_id res chain seq x y z
N VAL A 1 -6.51 14.36 -2.65
CA VAL A 1 -7.37 13.80 -1.59
C VAL A 1 -6.58 12.71 -0.89
N VAL A 2 -6.37 12.82 0.42
CA VAL A 2 -5.66 11.81 1.22
C VAL A 2 -6.68 11.16 2.14
N VAL A 3 -6.76 9.83 2.09
CA VAL A 3 -7.66 9.02 2.92
C VAL A 3 -6.79 8.30 3.94
N THR A 4 -7.00 8.55 5.23
CA THR A 4 -6.29 7.85 6.31
C THR A 4 -7.27 7.35 7.36
N ASP A 5 -6.86 6.30 8.08
CA ASP A 5 -7.55 5.84 9.29
C ASP A 5 -7.33 6.79 10.48
N GLU A 6 -7.98 6.51 11.62
CA GLU A 6 -7.95 7.31 12.86
C GLU A 6 -6.60 7.28 13.62
N PHE A 7 -5.51 6.82 13.00
CA PHE A 7 -4.23 6.79 13.68
C PHE A 7 -3.70 8.22 13.95
N ARG A 8 -3.47 8.53 15.24
CA ARG A 8 -3.11 9.87 15.73
C ARG A 8 -1.89 10.51 15.07
N SER A 9 -1.02 9.73 14.42
CA SER A 9 0.15 10.26 13.71
C SER A 9 -0.22 11.05 12.46
N TYR A 10 -1.40 10.83 11.87
CA TYR A 10 -1.85 11.51 10.65
C TYR A 10 -2.32 12.94 10.88
N ARG A 11 -2.38 13.42 12.13
CA ARG A 11 -2.73 14.81 12.47
C ARG A 11 -1.86 15.86 11.78
N LYS A 12 -0.61 15.52 11.44
CA LYS A 12 0.34 16.43 10.78
C LYS A 12 0.17 16.57 9.26
N LEU A 13 -0.72 15.80 8.64
CA LEU A 13 -0.97 15.87 7.19
C LEU A 13 -1.99 16.95 6.78
N ASN A 14 -2.58 17.65 7.75
CA ASN A 14 -3.67 18.60 7.56
C ASN A 14 -3.27 19.97 6.99
N GLU A 15 -1.98 20.25 6.78
CA GLU A 15 -1.55 21.61 6.45
C GLU A 15 -1.85 22.01 5.00
N ASN A 16 -2.04 21.08 4.05
CA ASN A 16 -2.20 21.45 2.62
C ASN A 16 -3.04 20.50 1.74
N ARG A 17 -3.81 19.55 2.30
CA ARG A 17 -4.58 18.57 1.51
C ARG A 17 -5.95 18.28 2.12
N ILE A 18 -6.97 18.11 1.27
CA ILE A 18 -8.30 17.63 1.67
C ILE A 18 -8.13 16.23 2.29
N HIS A 19 -8.31 16.15 3.60
CA HIS A 19 -8.20 14.95 4.42
C HIS A 19 -9.60 14.37 4.64
N LEU A 20 -9.81 13.14 4.18
CA LEU A 20 -11.04 12.40 4.43
C LEU A 20 -10.72 11.31 5.46
N VAL A 21 -11.30 11.43 6.65
CA VAL A 21 -11.17 10.47 7.76
C VAL A 21 -12.31 9.47 7.68
N VAL A 22 -11.99 8.18 7.73
CA VAL A 22 -12.98 7.09 7.82
C VAL A 22 -12.94 6.53 9.24
N ASP A 23 -14.07 6.61 9.93
CA ASP A 23 -14.28 6.10 11.29
C ASP A 23 -14.73 4.62 11.23
N HIS A 24 -13.79 3.71 11.54
CA HIS A 24 -14.02 2.26 11.57
C HIS A 24 -14.93 1.78 12.72
N SER A 25 -15.42 2.67 13.59
CA SER A 25 -16.35 2.32 14.68
C SER A 25 -17.83 2.45 14.31
N LYS A 26 -18.16 3.13 13.21
CA LYS A 26 -19.55 3.42 12.83
C LYS A 26 -19.92 3.12 11.37
N GLU A 27 -19.01 3.24 10.40
CA GLU A 27 -19.35 3.00 8.99
C GLU A 27 -18.17 2.40 8.21
N PHE A 28 -18.36 1.20 7.65
CA PHE A 28 -17.38 0.55 6.76
C PHE A 28 -17.32 1.16 5.34
N ALA A 29 -18.12 2.19 5.06
CA ALA A 29 -18.11 2.91 3.78
C ALA A 29 -18.77 4.28 3.91
N LYS A 30 -18.06 5.33 3.49
CA LYS A 30 -18.65 6.63 3.14
C LYS A 30 -18.33 6.94 1.67
N GLY A 31 -19.19 6.46 0.77
CA GLY A 31 -19.06 6.67 -0.68
C GLY A 31 -17.95 5.84 -1.36
N PHE A 32 -17.29 6.41 -2.38
CA PHE A 32 -16.22 5.80 -3.21
C PHE A 32 -14.89 5.52 -2.48
N VAL A 33 -14.86 5.69 -1.16
CA VAL A 33 -13.64 5.61 -0.35
C VAL A 33 -13.68 4.32 0.46
N HIS A 34 -13.00 3.28 -0.03
CA HIS A 34 -12.94 1.96 0.61
C HIS A 34 -11.55 1.71 1.20
N THR A 35 -11.46 1.48 2.51
CA THR A 35 -10.22 1.03 3.19
C THR A 35 -9.88 -0.43 2.87
N ASN A 36 -10.85 -1.19 2.35
CA ASN A 36 -10.67 -2.58 1.90
C ASN A 36 -9.45 -2.76 0.97
N GLY A 37 -9.15 -1.76 0.13
CA GLY A 37 -8.00 -1.81 -0.77
C GLY A 37 -6.66 -1.79 -0.03
N ILE A 38 -6.51 -0.92 0.98
CA ILE A 38 -5.26 -0.75 1.74
C ILE A 38 -5.09 -1.87 2.78
N GLU A 39 -6.18 -2.34 3.40
CA GLU A 39 -6.17 -3.48 4.32
C GLU A 39 -5.76 -4.78 3.60
N GLY A 40 -6.26 -4.98 2.38
CA GLY A 40 -5.85 -6.09 1.51
C GLY A 40 -4.36 -6.04 1.15
N PHE A 41 -3.83 -4.85 0.86
CA PHE A 41 -2.40 -4.65 0.61
C PHE A 41 -1.55 -5.03 1.82
N TRP A 42 -1.87 -4.52 3.02
CA TRP A 42 -1.11 -4.83 4.24
C TRP A 42 -1.18 -6.31 4.61
N SER A 43 -2.32 -6.96 4.36
CA SER A 43 -2.49 -8.40 4.54
C SER A 43 -1.59 -9.24 3.62
N LEU A 44 -1.34 -8.77 2.39
CA LEU A 44 -0.42 -9.41 1.45
C LEU A 44 1.04 -9.18 1.82
N LEU A 45 1.41 -7.93 2.17
CA LEU A 45 2.77 -7.59 2.57
C LEU A 45 3.21 -8.39 3.80
N LYS A 46 2.39 -8.41 4.86
CA LYS A 46 2.71 -9.15 6.09
C LYS A 46 2.91 -10.64 5.83
N ARG A 47 2.06 -11.27 5.01
CA ARG A 47 2.22 -12.68 4.63
C ARG A 47 3.47 -12.92 3.82
N GLY A 48 3.81 -12.03 2.89
CA GLY A 48 5.03 -12.12 2.11
C GLY A 48 6.31 -11.97 2.94
N ILE A 49 6.29 -11.10 3.95
CA ILE A 49 7.40 -10.97 4.92
C ILE A 49 7.57 -12.26 5.72
N VAL A 50 6.48 -12.83 6.23
CA VAL A 50 6.53 -14.08 7.03
C VAL A 50 6.93 -15.29 6.18
N GLY A 51 6.45 -15.38 4.93
CA GLY A 51 6.63 -16.57 4.09
C GLY A 51 7.85 -16.55 3.15
N SER A 52 8.15 -15.41 2.54
CA SER A 52 9.20 -15.32 1.51
C SER A 52 10.45 -14.60 2.01
N TYR A 53 10.29 -13.51 2.76
CA TYR A 53 11.39 -12.67 3.23
C TYR A 53 11.78 -12.96 4.67
N HIS A 54 12.39 -14.12 4.91
CA HIS A 54 12.95 -14.45 6.22
C HIS A 54 14.16 -13.54 6.49
N LYS A 55 14.07 -12.66 7.50
CA LYS A 55 15.05 -11.62 7.88
C LYS A 55 15.03 -10.34 7.04
N VAL A 56 13.86 -9.69 6.96
CA VAL A 56 13.75 -8.31 6.44
C VAL A 56 14.66 -7.36 7.23
N SER A 57 15.56 -6.68 6.53
CA SER A 57 16.35 -5.60 7.12
C SER A 57 15.59 -4.29 7.04
N VAL A 58 15.58 -3.51 8.14
CA VAL A 58 14.99 -2.17 8.18
C VAL A 58 15.59 -1.26 7.09
N LYS A 59 16.87 -1.46 6.76
CA LYS A 59 17.56 -0.70 5.71
C LYS A 59 16.88 -0.80 4.34
N TYR A 60 16.28 -1.94 4.03
CA TYR A 60 15.66 -2.21 2.73
C TYR A 60 14.13 -2.25 2.81
N LEU A 61 13.54 -1.86 3.95
CA LEU A 61 12.10 -1.93 4.17
C LEU A 61 11.31 -1.23 3.07
N GLN A 62 11.79 -0.06 2.64
CA GLN A 62 11.16 0.70 1.56
C GLN A 62 11.12 -0.09 0.25
N HIS A 63 12.20 -0.78 -0.13
CA HIS A 63 12.23 -1.58 -1.36
C HIS A 63 11.25 -2.74 -1.34
N TYR A 64 11.05 -3.38 -0.18
CA TYR A 64 9.99 -4.39 -0.06
C TYR A 64 8.61 -3.75 -0.26
N VAL A 65 8.35 -2.60 0.35
CA VAL A 65 7.07 -1.90 0.17
C VAL A 65 6.85 -1.51 -1.30
N ASP A 66 7.88 -0.99 -1.97
CA ASP A 66 7.83 -0.59 -3.38
C ASP A 66 7.51 -1.79 -4.28
N GLU A 67 8.16 -2.94 -4.04
CA GLU A 67 7.90 -4.18 -4.76
C GLU A 67 6.45 -4.66 -4.60
N PHE A 68 5.96 -4.74 -3.35
CA PHE A 68 4.59 -5.15 -3.10
C PHE A 68 3.59 -4.16 -3.69
N THR A 69 3.91 -2.86 -3.69
CA THR A 69 3.08 -1.81 -4.31
C THR A 69 3.00 -2.01 -5.82
N PHE A 70 4.14 -2.29 -6.46
CA PHE A 70 4.20 -2.60 -7.88
C PHE A 70 3.38 -3.85 -8.21
N ARG A 71 3.56 -4.95 -7.47
CA ARG A 71 2.81 -6.20 -7.65
C ARG A 71 1.30 -5.99 -7.47
N TYR A 72 0.90 -5.27 -6.43
CA TYR A 72 -0.51 -5.03 -6.11
C TYR A 72 -1.20 -4.16 -7.18
N SER A 73 -0.51 -3.14 -7.68
CA SER A 73 -0.99 -2.26 -8.74
C SER A 73 -1.11 -2.99 -10.07
N ASN A 74 -0.18 -3.89 -10.37
CA ASN A 74 -0.14 -4.68 -11.61
C ASN A 74 -0.79 -6.07 -11.49
N ARG A 75 -1.57 -6.35 -10.44
CA ARG A 75 -2.15 -7.69 -10.19
C ARG A 75 -3.07 -8.24 -11.29
N LYS A 76 -3.56 -7.37 -12.19
CA LYS A 76 -4.39 -7.74 -13.35
C LYS A 76 -3.60 -7.77 -14.66
N ASN A 77 -2.29 -7.51 -14.62
CA ASN A 77 -1.42 -7.52 -15.79
C ASN A 77 -0.86 -8.92 -15.97
N GLU A 78 -1.27 -9.60 -17.03
CA GLU A 78 -0.80 -10.95 -17.37
C GLU A 78 0.68 -10.96 -17.80
N ALA A 79 1.19 -9.84 -18.32
CA ALA A 79 2.58 -9.64 -18.75
C ALA A 79 3.39 -8.84 -17.70
N ILE A 80 3.15 -9.08 -16.41
CA ILE A 80 3.85 -8.37 -15.32
C ILE A 80 5.37 -8.58 -15.37
N PHE A 81 5.82 -9.76 -15.79
CA PHE A 81 7.24 -10.09 -15.91
C PHE A 81 7.94 -9.22 -16.97
N ASP A 82 7.35 -9.11 -18.16
CA ASP A 82 7.88 -8.25 -19.22
C ASP A 82 7.89 -6.77 -18.82
N THR A 83 6.90 -6.36 -18.02
CA THR A 83 6.81 -5.00 -17.47
C THR A 83 7.98 -4.72 -16.51
N ILE A 84 8.34 -5.68 -15.66
CA ILE A 84 9.51 -5.58 -14.77
C ILE A 84 10.79 -5.47 -15.60
N LEU A 85 10.96 -6.35 -16.60
CA LEU A 85 12.16 -6.35 -17.44
C LEU A 85 12.37 -5.01 -18.14
N LYS A 86 11.31 -4.41 -18.70
CA LYS A 86 11.39 -3.08 -19.33
C LYS A 86 11.87 -2.00 -18.37
N ASN A 87 11.36 -2.01 -17.13
CA ASN A 87 11.76 -1.03 -16.12
C ASN A 87 13.19 -1.23 -15.61
N CYS A 88 13.70 -2.47 -15.63
CA CYS A 88 15.08 -2.77 -15.23
C CYS A 88 16.12 -2.42 -16.30
N VAL A 89 15.75 -2.46 -17.59
CA VAL A 89 16.69 -2.21 -18.71
C VAL A 89 16.89 -0.72 -19.00
N ILE A 90 15.95 0.13 -18.58
CA ILE A 90 15.96 1.58 -18.84
C ILE A 90 16.42 2.39 -17.60
N GLY A 91 16.65 1.71 -16.46
CA GLY A 91 17.09 2.30 -15.20
C GLY A 91 18.59 2.43 -15.06
#